data_AF-A0A8K0KYN8-F1
#
_entry.id   AF-A0A8K0KYN8-F1
#
_cell.length_a   1.000
_cell.length_b   1.000
_cell.length_c   1.000
_cell.angle_alpha   90.00
_cell.angle_beta   90.00
_cell.angle_gamma   90.00
#
_symmetry.space_group_name_H-M   'P 1'
#
loop_
_entity.id
_entity.type
_entity.pdbx_description
1 polymer ?
#
loop_
_entity_poly.entity_id
_entity_poly.type
_entity_poly.pdbx_seq_one_letter_code
_entity_poly.pdbx_strand_id
1 'polypeptide(L)' 'MNETKKFYDRVNIIRRPFKAQITMCKNKNGDIVSDKKAILQRWAEHSHELLNGYTGVDHVDNFTSDANRQNNEQKTEGT' A
#
# COMPACT_ATOMS: atom_id res chain seq x y z
N MET A 1 -7.13 2.15 -35.10
CA MET A 1 -7.25 0.75 -34.67
C MET A 1 -6.59 0.59 -33.30
N ASN A 2 -7.37 0.35 -32.26
CA ASN A 2 -6.90 -0.19 -30.96
C ASN A 2 -8.10 -0.77 -30.18
N GLU A 3 -9.05 -1.37 -30.91
CA GLU A 3 -10.30 -1.88 -30.33
C GLU A 3 -10.04 -3.05 -29.36
N THR A 4 -9.02 -3.86 -29.65
CA THR A 4 -8.51 -4.90 -28.74
C THR A 4 -8.06 -4.31 -27.42
N LYS A 5 -7.31 -3.20 -27.43
CA LYS A 5 -6.87 -2.52 -26.20
C LYS A 5 -8.08 -2.01 -25.40
N LYS A 6 -9.03 -1.34 -26.06
CA LYS A 6 -10.26 -0.83 -25.41
C LYS A 6 -11.13 -1.96 -24.83
N PHE A 7 -11.15 -3.13 -25.45
CA PHE A 7 -11.83 -4.30 -24.92
C PHE A 7 -11.19 -4.78 -23.61
N TYR A 8 -9.87 -4.99 -23.61
CA TYR A 8 -9.16 -5.43 -22.40
C TYR A 8 -9.16 -4.37 -21.29
N ASP A 9 -9.10 -3.08 -21.62
CA ASP A 9 -9.22 -2.01 -20.63
C ASP A 9 -10.56 -2.08 -19.89
N ARG A 10 -11.66 -2.32 -20.61
CA ARG A 10 -13.00 -2.50 -20.01
C ARG A 10 -13.09 -3.75 -19.15
N VAL A 11 -12.59 -4.88 -19.64
CA VAL A 11 -12.52 -6.13 -18.86
C VAL A 11 -11.71 -5.92 -17.58
N ASN A 12 -10.58 -5.20 -17.66
CA ASN A 12 -9.72 -4.94 -16.52
C ASN A 12 -10.37 -3.98 -15.51
N ILE A 13 -11.17 -3.01 -15.96
CA ILE A 13 -11.97 -2.14 -15.07
C ILE A 13 -12.99 -2.99 -14.29
N ILE A 14 -13.72 -3.87 -14.97
CA ILE A 14 -14.74 -4.73 -14.35
C ILE A 14 -14.09 -5.73 -13.37
N ARG A 15 -12.92 -6.26 -13.71
CA ARG A 15 -12.17 -7.20 -12.87
C ARG A 15 -11.54 -6.53 -11.63
N ARG A 16 -11.37 -5.20 -11.60
CA ARG A 16 -10.73 -4.55 -10.46
C ARG A 16 -11.62 -4.70 -9.23
N PRO A 17 -11.12 -5.29 -8.13
CA PRO A 17 -11.87 -5.33 -6.89
C PRO A 17 -12.14 -3.91 -6.41
N PHE A 18 -13.29 -3.69 -5.78
CA PHE A 18 -13.57 -2.43 -5.10
C PHE A 18 -12.48 -2.17 -4.05
N LYS A 19 -11.78 -1.05 -4.22
CA LYS A 19 -10.84 -0.54 -3.21
C LYS A 19 -11.45 0.72 -2.63
N ALA A 20 -11.93 0.63 -1.39
CA ALA A 20 -12.35 1.80 -0.65
C ALA A 20 -11.18 2.79 -0.59
N GLN A 21 -11.39 4.04 -1.02
CA GLN A 21 -10.42 5.09 -0.80
C GLN A 21 -10.49 5.48 0.67
N ILE A 22 -9.59 4.91 1.47
CA ILE A 22 -9.50 5.18 2.89
C ILE A 22 -8.41 6.23 3.10
N THR A 23 -8.78 7.38 3.67
CA THR A 23 -7.82 8.38 4.15
C THR A 23 -7.47 8.05 5.59
N MET A 24 -6.51 7.13 5.78
CA MET A 24 -5.98 6.76 7.10
C MET A 24 -4.47 6.59 7.04
N CYS A 25 -3.78 6.85 8.15
CA CYS A 25 -2.35 6.59 8.29
C CYS A 25 -1.99 6.12 9.69
N LYS A 26 -0.83 5.46 9.84
CA LYS A 26 -0.29 5.13 11.16
C LYS A 26 0.37 6.35 11.81
N ASN A 27 0.05 6.62 13.07
CA ASN A 27 0.79 7.57 13.88
C ASN A 27 2.15 6.96 14.31
N LYS A 28 2.95 7.72 15.07
CA LYS A 28 4.27 7.28 15.55
C LYS A 28 4.19 6.09 16.52
N ASN A 29 3.09 5.96 17.25
CA ASN A 29 2.85 4.87 18.20
C ASN A 29 2.36 3.59 17.49
N GLY A 30 2.09 3.65 16.18
CA GLY A 30 1.56 2.53 15.40
C GLY A 30 0.04 2.47 15.31
N ASP A 31 -0.69 3.40 15.95
CA ASP A 31 -2.15 3.46 15.90
C ASP A 31 -2.64 4.00 14.56
N ILE A 32 -3.80 3.51 14.10
CA ILE A 32 -4.42 3.98 12.86
C ILE A 32 -5.24 5.24 13.14
N VAL A 33 -4.96 6.30 12.38
CA VAL A 33 -5.63 7.60 12.48
C VAL A 33 -6.40 7.88 11.20
N SER A 34 -7.68 8.23 11.32
CA SER A 34 -8.58 8.64 10.23
C SER A 34 -8.96 10.11 10.24
N ASP A 35 -8.67 10.83 11.33
CA ASP A 35 -8.99 12.26 11.42
C ASP A 35 -8.12 13.09 10.47
N LYS A 36 -8.76 13.97 9.70
CA LYS A 36 -8.09 14.76 8.65
C LYS A 36 -6.98 15.65 9.24
N LYS A 37 -7.21 16.28 10.39
CA LYS A 37 -6.21 17.16 11.02
C LYS A 37 -5.03 16.34 11.50
N ALA A 38 -5.29 15.21 12.16
CA ALA A 38 -4.25 14.33 12.64
C ALA A 38 -3.43 13.66 11.51
N ILE A 39 -4.06 13.35 10.37
CA ILE A 39 -3.35 12.89 9.16
C ILE A 39 -2.39 13.97 8.64
N LEU A 40 -2.86 15.21 8.48
CA LEU A 40 -2.02 16.31 8.00
C LEU A 40 -0.86 16.59 8.95
N GLN A 41 -1.12 16.53 10.26
CA GLN A 41 -0.10 16.68 11.29
C GLN A 41 0.98 15.58 11.18
N ARG A 42 0.57 14.32 11.03
CA ARG A 42 1.51 13.19 10.84
C ARG A 42 2.35 13.35 9.57
N TRP A 43 1.77 13.86 8.49
CA TRP A 43 2.49 14.17 7.24
C TRP A 43 3.52 15.27 7.43
N ALA A 44 3.18 16.35 8.13
CA ALA A 44 4.11 17.44 8.44
C ALA A 44 5.30 16.94 9.26
N GLU A 45 5.04 16.13 10.30
CA GLU A 45 6.07 15.51 11.13
C GLU A 45 6.98 14.58 10.33
N HIS A 46 6.40 13.70 9.50
CA HIS A 46 7.17 12.79 8.66
C HIS A 46 8.08 13.55 7.68
N SER A 47 7.54 14.60 7.05
CA SER A 47 8.30 15.42 6.12
C SER A 47 9.45 16.14 6.82
N HIS A 48 9.23 16.62 8.05
CA HIS A 48 10.27 17.27 8.85
C HIS A 48 11.40 16.29 9.20
N GLU A 49 11.06 15.06 9.61
CA GLU A 49 12.02 14.00 9.92
C GLU A 49 12.89 13.61 8.71
N LEU A 50 12.28 13.51 7.52
CA LEU A 50 13.00 13.18 6.29
C LEU A 50 13.98 14.27 5.89
N LEU A 51 13.60 15.54 6.05
CA LEU A 51 14.40 16.67 5.59
C LEU A 51 15.52 17.05 6.56
N ASN A 52 15.26 16.92 7.86
CA ASN A 52 16.21 17.34 8.90
C ASN A 52 17.03 16.17 9.46
N GLY A 53 16.82 14.96 8.94
CA GLY A 53 17.41 13.73 9.44
C GLY A 53 16.72 13.26 10.73
N TYR A 54 16.64 11.94 10.89
CA TYR A 54 16.25 11.34 12.16
C TYR A 54 17.34 11.67 13.20
N THR A 55 17.05 12.59 14.13
CA THR A 55 17.92 12.89 15.27
C THR A 55 17.79 11.86 16.41
N GLY A 56 17.19 10.69 16.13
CA GLY A 56 16.93 9.63 17.09
C GLY A 56 17.33 8.26 16.52
N VAL A 57 18.20 7.60 17.27
CA VAL A 57 18.75 6.24 17.13
C VAL A 57 17.69 5.18 16.75
N ASP A 58 18.13 4.17 16.00
CA ASP A 58 17.46 2.93 15.56
C ASP A 58 16.74 2.92 14.19
N HIS A 59 17.55 2.74 13.14
CA HIS A 59 17.12 2.27 11.82
C HIS A 59 16.80 0.77 11.88
N VAL A 60 15.51 0.41 11.94
CA VAL A 60 15.03 -0.92 11.53
C VAL A 60 14.09 -0.71 10.35
N ASP A 61 14.67 -0.70 9.15
CA ASP A 61 13.92 -0.68 7.90
C ASP A 61 13.20 -2.02 7.73
N ASN A 62 11.98 -2.12 8.25
CA ASN A 62 11.07 -3.20 7.88
C ASN A 62 10.39 -2.86 6.55
N PHE A 63 11.15 -2.95 5.45
CA PHE A 63 10.58 -3.16 4.13
C PHE A 63 9.98 -4.56 4.10
N THR A 64 8.74 -4.69 4.59
CA THR A 64 7.94 -5.89 4.31
C THR A 64 7.63 -5.88 2.82
N SER A 65 8.41 -6.65 2.06
CA SER A 65 8.18 -6.91 0.66
C SER A 65 6.87 -7.71 0.53
N ASP A 66 5.82 -7.07 0.02
CA ASP A 66 4.56 -7.72 -0.41
C ASP A 66 4.77 -8.59 -1.68
N ALA A 67 5.91 -9.31 -1.77
CA ALA A 67 6.32 -10.11 -2.92
C ALA A 67 6.03 -11.62 -2.76
N ASN A 68 5.25 -12.06 -1.77
CA ASN A 68 4.96 -13.49 -1.55
C ASN A 68 3.46 -13.82 -1.48
N ARG A 69 2.67 -13.38 -2.47
CA ARG A 69 1.24 -13.76 -2.61
C ARG A 69 0.93 -14.65 -3.82
N GLN A 70 1.92 -15.37 -4.36
CA GLN A 70 1.70 -16.33 -5.45
C GLN A 70 2.67 -17.51 -5.31
N ASN A 71 2.35 -18.46 -4.44
CA ASN A 71 2.81 -19.85 -4.55
C ASN A 71 1.94 -20.72 -3.65
N ASN A 72 0.73 -21.06 -4.12
CA ASN A 72 0.05 -22.26 -3.61
C ASN A 72 -1.08 -22.74 -4.52
N GLU A 73 -0.75 -23.18 -5.74
CA GLU A 73 -1.63 -24.09 -6.50
C GLU A 73 -0.78 -25.08 -7.32
N GLN A 74 -0.04 -25.96 -6.65
CA GLN A 74 0.42 -27.23 -7.21
C GLN A 74 0.35 -28.31 -6.13
N LYS A 75 -0.82 -28.92 -5.95
CA LYS A 75 -0.93 -30.32 -5.51
C LYS A 75 -2.34 -30.86 -5.72
N THR A 76 -2.55 -31.48 -6.87
CA THR A 76 -3.29 -32.75 -6.99
C THR A 76 -2.62 -33.56 -8.10
N GLU A 77 -1.57 -34.30 -7.73
CA GLU A 77 -1.23 -35.58 -8.36
C GLU A 77 -2.42 -36.53 -8.11
N GLY A 78 -2.73 -37.55 -8.91
CA GLY A 78 -2.02 -38.18 -9.99
C GLY A 78 -2.91 -39.26 -10.61
N THR A 79 -2.41 -39.76 -11.73
CA THR A 79 -2.60 -41.04 -12.42
C THR A 79 -3.83 -41.89 -12.11
#